data_AF-A0A838F2W1-F1
#
_entry.id   AF-A0A838F2W1-F1
#
_cell.length_a   1.000
_cell.length_b   1.000
_cell.length_c   1.000
_cell.angle_alpha   90.00
_cell.angle_beta   90.00
_cell.angle_gamma   90.00
#
_symmetry.space_group_name_H-M   'P 1'
#
loop_
_entity.id
_entity.type
_entity.pdbx_description
1 polymer ?
#
loop_
_entity_poly.entity_id
_entity_poly.type
_entity_poly.pdbx_seq_one_letter_code
_entity_poly.pdbx_strand_id
1 'polypeptide(L)'
;MNVPQIRQSVDELICLLFPQRGCRGAGGLENTEAQLLELKRRFNSYMESLVLLDPTLKTDGPQRIEKFFDSFPEIALKLDADINASFAGDPAAYSKEEVIITYPGFYAVCIYRFAHTLHKLKVPLLPRLMSEYAHEKTGIDIHPGAEIEESFFIDHGTGVVIGETAVIGKNVKIYQGVTLGALSVKKKLQSIK
;
A
#
# COMPACT_ATOMS: atom_id res chain seq x y z
N MET A 1 -16.34 11.98 1.00
CA MET A 1 -15.24 11.32 1.72
C MET A 1 -14.45 12.33 2.52
N ASN A 2 -14.05 11.97 3.74
CA ASN A 2 -13.15 12.75 4.58
C ASN A 2 -11.71 12.28 4.36
N VAL A 3 -10.96 12.95 3.47
CA VAL A 3 -9.59 12.55 3.08
C VAL A 3 -8.62 12.50 4.28
N PRO A 4 -8.59 13.50 5.19
CA PRO A 4 -7.79 13.40 6.42
C PRO A 4 -8.06 12.14 7.23
N GLN A 5 -9.33 11.73 7.39
CA GLN A 5 -9.68 10.53 8.14
C GLN A 5 -9.23 9.24 7.43
N ILE A 6 -9.26 9.22 6.09
CA ILE A 6 -8.72 8.11 5.31
C ILE A 6 -7.22 7.96 5.56
N ARG A 7 -6.46 9.06 5.51
CA ARG A 7 -5.00 9.05 5.78
C ARG A 7 -4.69 8.52 7.17
N GLN A 8 -5.42 8.99 8.19
CA GLN A 8 -5.31 8.45 9.54
C GLN A 8 -5.57 6.94 9.58
N SER A 9 -6.61 6.47 8.89
CA SER A 9 -6.95 5.05 8.85
C SER A 9 -5.86 4.21 8.16
N VAL A 10 -5.17 4.77 7.15
CA VAL A 10 -4.01 4.12 6.52
C VAL A 10 -2.85 3.97 7.50
N ASP A 11 -2.52 5.02 8.26
CA ASP A 11 -1.45 4.92 9.25
C ASP A 11 -1.78 3.89 10.35
N GLU A 12 -3.05 3.79 10.74
CA GLU A 12 -3.52 2.80 11.71
C GLU A 12 -3.51 1.36 11.17
N LEU A 13 -3.78 1.14 9.87
CA LEU A 13 -3.59 -0.17 9.23
C LEU A 13 -2.15 -0.66 9.37
N ILE A 14 -1.19 0.22 9.14
CA ILE A 14 0.23 -0.10 9.29
C ILE A 14 0.54 -0.43 10.76
N CYS A 15 -0.01 0.34 11.70
CA CYS A 15 0.19 0.11 13.13
C CYS A 15 -0.44 -1.19 13.65
N LEU A 16 -1.46 -1.74 12.97
CA LEU A 16 -2.00 -3.06 13.31
C LEU A 16 -0.98 -4.18 13.07
N LEU A 17 -0.20 -4.08 11.99
CA LEU A 17 0.86 -5.07 11.67
C LEU A 17 2.20 -4.73 12.34
N PHE A 18 2.49 -3.44 12.50
CA PHE A 18 3.76 -2.92 13.01
C PHE A 18 3.50 -1.90 14.13
N PRO A 19 3.09 -2.35 15.32
CA PRO A 19 2.78 -1.46 16.45
C PRO A 19 3.97 -0.57 16.86
N GLN A 20 5.20 -0.97 16.55
CA GLN A 20 6.41 -0.18 16.77
C GLN A 20 6.49 1.14 15.95
N ARG A 21 5.67 1.33 14.90
CA ARG A 21 5.65 2.59 14.12
C ARG A 21 4.79 3.70 14.71
N GLY A 22 3.90 3.43 15.66
CA GLY A 22 2.90 4.40 16.12
C GLY A 22 2.40 4.18 17.55
N CYS A 23 2.09 5.29 18.21
CA CYS A 23 1.85 5.50 19.65
C CYS A 23 1.00 4.43 20.38
N ARG A 24 1.59 3.29 20.75
CA ARG A 24 1.10 2.54 21.91
C ARG A 24 1.80 3.03 23.17
N GLY A 25 1.07 3.78 23.99
CA GLY A 25 1.16 3.55 25.43
C GLY A 25 0.77 2.09 25.71
N ALA A 26 1.42 1.46 26.69
CA ALA A 26 1.35 0.03 27.00
C ALA A 26 -0.07 -0.57 27.09
N GLY A 27 -0.69 -0.91 25.96
CA GLY A 27 -2.03 -1.49 25.87
C GLY A 27 -2.01 -2.80 25.10
N GLY A 28 -2.39 -3.88 25.77
CA GLY A 28 -2.32 -5.27 25.29
C GLY A 28 -3.29 -5.62 24.15
N LEU A 29 -3.54 -6.93 23.98
CA LEU A 29 -4.31 -7.53 22.88
C LEU A 29 -5.76 -7.00 22.75
N GLU A 30 -6.43 -6.68 23.86
CA GLU A 30 -7.80 -6.13 23.87
C GLU A 30 -7.92 -4.79 23.11
N ASN A 31 -6.85 -3.98 23.09
CA ASN A 31 -6.82 -2.72 22.34
C ASN A 31 -6.79 -2.98 20.82
N THR A 32 -6.23 -4.12 20.38
CA THR A 32 -6.10 -4.45 18.95
C THR A 32 -7.44 -4.84 18.32
N GLU A 33 -8.27 -5.62 19.01
CA GLU A 33 -9.58 -6.05 18.49
C GLU A 33 -10.53 -4.85 18.34
N ALA A 34 -10.56 -3.97 19.34
CA ALA A 34 -11.36 -2.75 19.28
C ALA A 34 -10.90 -1.82 18.14
N GLN A 35 -9.60 -1.67 17.94
CA GLN A 35 -9.01 -0.91 16.83
C GLN A 35 -9.39 -1.51 15.46
N LEU A 36 -9.33 -2.83 15.34
CA LEU A 36 -9.72 -3.53 14.12
C LEU A 36 -11.20 -3.31 13.80
N LEU A 37 -12.08 -3.42 14.80
CA LEU A 37 -13.51 -3.20 14.62
C LEU A 37 -13.83 -1.76 14.21
N GLU A 38 -13.15 -0.78 14.82
CA GLU A 38 -13.26 0.64 14.45
C GLU A 38 -12.79 0.90 13.01
N LEU A 39 -11.66 0.29 12.61
CA LEU A 39 -11.16 0.38 11.24
C LEU A 39 -12.15 -0.25 10.26
N LYS A 40 -12.64 -1.47 10.53
CA LYS A 40 -13.69 -2.11 9.71
C LYS A 40 -14.90 -1.21 9.52
N ARG A 41 -15.36 -0.55 10.59
CA ARG A 41 -16.50 0.38 10.52
C ARG A 41 -16.22 1.60 9.64
N ARG A 42 -15.04 2.22 9.77
CA ARG A 42 -14.64 3.35 8.93
C ARG A 42 -14.50 2.97 7.47
N PHE A 43 -13.87 1.84 7.17
CA PHE A 43 -13.76 1.34 5.81
C PHE A 43 -15.12 1.08 5.17
N ASN A 44 -16.08 0.50 5.91
CA ASN A 44 -17.47 0.37 5.44
C ASN A 44 -18.11 1.74 5.14
N SER A 45 -17.94 2.73 6.01
CA SER A 45 -18.44 4.09 5.75
C SER A 45 -17.78 4.74 4.51
N TYR A 46 -16.51 4.44 4.24
CA TYR A 46 -15.86 4.87 3.00
C TYR A 46 -16.51 4.23 1.78
N MET A 47 -16.86 2.93 1.82
CA MET A 47 -17.59 2.25 0.75
C MET A 47 -18.95 2.90 0.48
N GLU A 48 -19.71 3.25 1.52
CA GLU A 48 -20.99 3.94 1.38
C GLU A 48 -20.84 5.28 0.64
N SER A 49 -19.77 6.02 0.95
CA SER A 49 -19.48 7.30 0.30
C SER A 49 -19.02 7.18 -1.15
N LEU A 50 -18.67 5.96 -1.60
CA LEU A 50 -18.22 5.63 -2.95
C LEU A 50 -19.32 5.02 -3.83
N VAL A 51 -20.53 4.79 -3.29
CA VAL A 51 -21.65 4.15 -4.02
C VAL A 51 -22.03 4.88 -5.32
N LEU A 52 -21.82 6.19 -5.40
CA LEU A 52 -22.07 6.94 -6.64
C LEU A 52 -21.05 6.62 -7.76
N LEU A 53 -19.85 6.16 -7.41
CA LEU A 53 -18.82 5.74 -8.37
C LEU A 53 -18.97 4.26 -8.76
N ASP A 54 -19.43 3.43 -7.83
CA ASP A 54 -19.75 2.03 -8.06
C ASP A 54 -21.02 1.64 -7.28
N PRO A 55 -22.19 1.58 -7.94
CA PRO A 55 -23.46 1.25 -7.28
C PRO A 55 -23.50 -0.15 -6.65
N THR A 56 -22.64 -1.09 -7.07
CA THR A 56 -22.65 -2.44 -6.50
C THR A 56 -22.24 -2.42 -5.03
N LEU A 57 -21.45 -1.42 -4.61
CA LEU A 57 -20.94 -1.27 -3.24
C LEU A 57 -22.05 -1.19 -2.20
N LYS A 58 -23.25 -0.76 -2.59
CA LYS A 58 -24.42 -0.77 -1.70
C LYS A 58 -24.77 -2.19 -1.23
N THR A 59 -24.52 -3.19 -2.07
CA THR A 59 -24.83 -4.60 -1.81
C THR A 59 -23.60 -5.42 -1.44
N ASP A 60 -22.46 -5.18 -2.08
CA ASP A 60 -21.26 -6.01 -1.94
C ASP A 60 -20.09 -5.33 -1.21
N GLY A 61 -20.23 -4.04 -0.88
CA GLY A 61 -19.22 -3.25 -0.17
C GLY A 61 -18.78 -3.89 1.15
N PRO A 62 -19.71 -4.27 2.04
CA PRO A 62 -19.35 -4.93 3.30
C PRO A 62 -18.55 -6.22 3.10
N GLN A 63 -18.93 -7.05 2.13
CA GLN A 63 -18.24 -8.30 1.83
C GLN A 63 -16.85 -8.05 1.23
N ARG A 64 -16.68 -6.99 0.42
CA ARG A 64 -15.36 -6.56 -0.06
C ARG A 64 -14.47 -6.12 1.12
N ILE A 65 -15.01 -5.37 2.09
CA ILE A 65 -14.24 -4.96 3.28
C ILE A 65 -13.88 -6.14 4.17
N GLU A 66 -14.79 -7.09 4.41
CA GLU A 66 -14.46 -8.31 5.15
C GLU A 66 -13.32 -9.07 4.47
N LYS A 67 -13.41 -9.31 3.14
CA LYS A 67 -12.32 -9.94 2.38
C LYS A 67 -10.99 -9.18 2.45
N PHE A 68 -11.04 -7.85 2.48
CA PHE A 68 -9.83 -7.03 2.65
C PHE A 68 -9.17 -7.30 4.00
N PHE A 69 -9.92 -7.30 5.09
CA PHE A 69 -9.36 -7.60 6.41
C PHE A 69 -8.95 -9.08 6.58
N ASP A 70 -9.69 -10.01 5.96
CA ASP A 70 -9.33 -11.44 5.94
C ASP A 70 -8.00 -11.72 5.22
N SER A 71 -7.57 -10.82 4.33
CA SER A 71 -6.29 -10.92 3.61
C SER A 71 -5.07 -10.48 4.43
N PHE A 72 -5.26 -9.91 5.62
CA PHE A 72 -4.17 -9.35 6.43
C PHE A 72 -3.04 -10.36 6.73
N PRO A 73 -3.32 -11.63 7.07
CA PRO A 73 -2.26 -12.61 7.26
C PRO A 73 -1.38 -12.78 6.02
N GLU A 74 -1.96 -12.79 4.82
CA GLU A 74 -1.20 -12.87 3.57
C GLU A 74 -0.35 -11.62 3.33
N ILE A 75 -0.94 -10.44 3.57
CA ILE A 75 -0.22 -9.16 3.47
C ILE A 75 0.95 -9.13 4.45
N ALA A 76 0.75 -9.58 5.69
CA ALA A 76 1.79 -9.63 6.71
C ALA A 76 2.95 -10.56 6.31
N LEU A 77 2.66 -11.72 5.72
CA LEU A 77 3.70 -12.63 5.20
C LEU A 77 4.53 -11.98 4.09
N LYS A 78 3.88 -11.29 3.14
CA LYS A 78 4.59 -10.56 2.08
C LYS A 78 5.44 -9.43 2.63
N LEU A 79 4.95 -8.69 3.63
CA LEU A 79 5.68 -7.60 4.25
C LEU A 79 6.87 -8.09 5.08
N ASP A 80 6.78 -9.24 5.74
CA ASP A 80 7.94 -9.86 6.39
C ASP A 80 9.04 -10.19 5.38
N ALA A 81 8.68 -10.74 4.22
CA ALA A 81 9.62 -10.97 3.14
C ALA A 81 10.27 -9.66 2.62
N ASP A 82 9.51 -8.58 2.51
CA ASP A 82 10.04 -7.26 2.11
C ASP A 82 10.97 -6.65 3.16
N ILE A 83 10.66 -6.81 4.45
CA ILE A 83 11.54 -6.39 5.55
C ILE A 83 12.86 -7.14 5.46
N ASN A 84 12.81 -8.46 5.26
CA ASN A 84 14.00 -9.30 5.09
C ASN A 84 14.82 -8.87 3.86
N ALA A 85 14.17 -8.60 2.74
CA ALA A 85 14.83 -8.14 1.51
C ALA A 85 15.44 -6.74 1.66
N SER A 86 14.77 -5.84 2.38
CA SER A 86 15.27 -4.49 2.65
C SER A 86 16.50 -4.53 3.56
N PHE A 87 16.42 -5.28 4.67
CA PHE A 87 17.53 -5.43 5.61
C PHE A 87 18.74 -6.11 4.97
N ALA A 88 18.55 -7.20 4.22
CA ALA A 88 19.65 -7.86 3.51
C ALA A 88 20.15 -7.02 2.30
N GLY A 89 19.30 -6.14 1.79
CA GLY A 89 19.56 -5.33 0.61
C GLY A 89 20.37 -4.06 0.88
N ASP A 90 20.39 -3.57 2.12
CA ASP A 90 21.13 -2.38 2.53
C ASP A 90 22.22 -2.74 3.57
N PRO A 91 23.51 -2.73 3.18
CA PRO A 91 24.61 -2.95 4.12
C PRO A 91 24.69 -1.96 5.29
N ALA A 92 24.01 -0.80 5.18
CA ALA A 92 23.95 0.21 6.23
C ALA A 92 22.80 0.00 7.22
N ALA A 93 21.91 -0.97 6.97
CA ALA A 93 20.81 -1.30 7.88
C ALA A 93 21.35 -1.94 9.18
N TYR A 94 21.03 -1.34 10.32
CA TYR A 94 21.44 -1.87 11.62
C TYR A 94 20.49 -2.95 12.15
N SER A 95 19.19 -2.83 11.85
CA SER A 95 18.20 -3.83 12.26
C SER A 95 16.95 -3.83 11.38
N LYS A 96 16.14 -4.89 11.48
CA LYS A 96 14.82 -4.94 10.84
C LYS A 96 13.86 -3.93 11.45
N GLU A 97 13.98 -3.65 12.73
CA GLU A 97 13.18 -2.63 13.42
C GLU A 97 13.44 -1.23 12.85
N GLU A 98 14.70 -0.92 12.52
CA GLU A 98 15.06 0.32 11.83
C GLU A 98 14.36 0.41 10.47
N VAL A 99 14.44 -0.65 9.65
CA VAL A 99 13.73 -0.75 8.36
C VAL A 99 12.24 -0.46 8.55
N ILE A 100 11.62 -1.12 9.53
CA ILE A 100 10.19 -0.98 9.81
C ILE A 100 9.85 0.45 10.19
N ILE A 101 10.69 1.16 10.95
CA ILE A 101 10.33 2.48 11.50
C ILE A 101 10.67 3.60 10.51
N THR A 102 11.85 3.56 9.87
CA THR A 102 12.42 4.73 9.20
C THR A 102 12.49 4.62 7.68
N TYR A 103 12.41 3.42 7.08
CA TYR A 103 12.68 3.29 5.65
C TYR A 103 11.47 3.75 4.80
N PRO A 104 11.64 4.77 3.93
CA PRO A 104 10.54 5.29 3.11
C PRO A 104 10.11 4.28 2.05
N GLY A 105 11.05 3.52 1.49
CA GLY A 105 10.77 2.42 0.56
C GLY A 105 9.81 1.39 1.15
N PHE A 106 10.12 0.91 2.35
CA PHE A 106 9.26 -0.04 3.06
C PHE A 106 7.88 0.57 3.40
N TYR A 107 7.82 1.83 3.82
CA TYR A 107 6.54 2.52 4.07
C TYR A 107 5.65 2.56 2.82
N ALA A 108 6.23 2.91 1.65
CA ALA A 108 5.49 2.96 0.40
C ALA A 108 5.01 1.57 -0.06
N VAL A 109 5.85 0.55 0.04
CA VAL A 109 5.50 -0.84 -0.28
C VAL A 109 4.38 -1.34 0.64
N CYS A 110 4.44 -1.03 1.94
CA CYS A 110 3.41 -1.39 2.91
C CYS A 110 2.02 -0.85 2.52
N ILE A 111 1.93 0.44 2.22
CA ILE A 111 0.67 1.06 1.77
C ILE A 111 0.22 0.48 0.44
N TYR A 112 1.15 0.30 -0.51
CA TYR A 112 0.85 -0.32 -1.80
C TYR A 112 0.23 -1.71 -1.63
N ARG A 113 0.73 -2.58 -0.75
CA ARG A 113 0.16 -3.93 -0.57
C ARG A 113 -1.29 -3.89 -0.10
N PHE A 114 -1.64 -3.00 0.82
CA PHE A 114 -3.04 -2.80 1.22
C PHE A 114 -3.89 -2.20 0.09
N ALA A 115 -3.37 -1.17 -0.59
CA ALA A 115 -4.07 -0.51 -1.69
C ALA A 115 -4.32 -1.48 -2.86
N HIS A 116 -3.34 -2.32 -3.19
CA HIS A 116 -3.42 -3.33 -4.22
C HIS A 116 -4.51 -4.35 -3.92
N THR A 117 -4.62 -4.84 -2.68
CA THR A 117 -5.71 -5.75 -2.30
C THR A 117 -7.08 -5.11 -2.52
N LEU A 118 -7.29 -3.86 -2.08
CA LEU A 118 -8.54 -3.14 -2.33
C LEU A 118 -8.80 -2.94 -3.83
N HIS A 119 -7.76 -2.68 -4.63
CA HIS A 119 -7.86 -2.59 -6.08
C HIS A 119 -8.27 -3.92 -6.72
N LYS A 120 -7.72 -5.05 -6.27
CA LYS A 120 -8.11 -6.40 -6.72
C LYS A 120 -9.56 -6.73 -6.35
N LEU A 121 -10.02 -6.24 -5.20
CA LEU A 121 -11.42 -6.28 -4.75
C LEU A 121 -12.32 -5.25 -5.46
N LYS A 122 -11.81 -4.55 -6.48
CA LYS A 122 -12.54 -3.58 -7.32
C LYS A 122 -13.10 -2.39 -6.53
N VAL A 123 -12.48 -2.03 -5.41
CA VAL A 123 -12.85 -0.81 -4.69
C VAL A 123 -12.39 0.41 -5.50
N PRO A 124 -13.30 1.32 -5.90
CA PRO A 124 -12.95 2.50 -6.68
C PRO A 124 -12.29 3.55 -5.79
N LEU A 125 -11.40 4.36 -6.38
CA LEU A 125 -10.78 5.58 -5.81
C LEU A 125 -9.93 5.40 -4.52
N LEU A 126 -10.42 4.70 -3.50
CA LEU A 126 -9.75 4.49 -2.22
C LEU A 126 -8.33 3.90 -2.38
N PRO A 127 -8.09 2.85 -3.20
CA PRO A 127 -6.72 2.38 -3.47
C PRO A 127 -5.78 3.48 -3.96
N ARG A 128 -6.27 4.34 -4.86
CA ARG A 128 -5.44 5.42 -5.42
C ARG A 128 -5.18 6.51 -4.39
N LEU A 129 -6.17 6.86 -3.56
CA LEU A 129 -5.98 7.79 -2.45
C LEU A 129 -4.90 7.30 -1.46
N MET A 130 -4.85 5.99 -1.22
CA MET A 130 -3.81 5.38 -0.39
C MET A 130 -2.43 5.47 -1.05
N SER A 131 -2.30 5.09 -2.32
CA SER A 131 -1.04 5.23 -3.06
C SER A 131 -0.53 6.67 -3.13
N GLU A 132 -1.41 7.64 -3.39
CA GLU A 132 -1.03 9.06 -3.41
C GLU A 132 -0.62 9.58 -2.03
N TYR A 133 -1.20 9.04 -0.96
CA TYR A 133 -0.74 9.35 0.40
C TYR A 133 0.69 8.85 0.65
N ALA A 134 1.00 7.62 0.21
CA ALA A 134 2.37 7.11 0.26
C ALA A 134 3.33 7.96 -0.59
N HIS A 135 2.91 8.34 -1.80
CA HIS A 135 3.67 9.20 -2.70
C HIS A 135 3.97 10.56 -2.07
N GLU A 136 2.98 11.23 -1.46
CA GLU A 136 3.18 12.50 -0.76
C GLU A 136 4.23 12.39 0.35
N LYS A 137 4.23 11.27 1.09
CA LYS A 137 5.13 11.06 2.24
C LYS A 137 6.56 10.67 1.86
N THR A 138 6.75 10.04 0.70
CA THR A 138 8.02 9.35 0.37
C THR A 138 8.63 9.76 -0.97
N GLY A 139 7.85 10.38 -1.86
CA GLY A 139 8.24 10.60 -3.25
C GLY A 139 8.24 9.33 -4.11
N ILE A 140 7.65 8.23 -3.63
CA ILE A 140 7.53 6.95 -4.36
C ILE A 140 6.08 6.80 -4.85
N ASP A 141 5.88 6.84 -6.16
CA ASP A 141 4.56 6.67 -6.80
C ASP A 141 4.39 5.22 -7.29
N ILE A 142 3.57 4.44 -6.59
CA ILE A 142 3.22 3.07 -6.99
C ILE A 142 1.72 3.01 -7.27
N HIS A 143 1.36 2.78 -8.53
CA HIS A 143 -0.03 2.57 -8.88
C HIS A 143 -0.59 1.31 -8.17
N PRO A 144 -1.78 1.36 -7.56
CA PRO A 144 -2.33 0.19 -6.84
C PRO A 144 -2.64 -1.00 -7.77
N GLY A 145 -2.71 -0.78 -9.09
CA GLY A 145 -2.89 -1.84 -10.08
C GLY A 145 -1.62 -2.60 -10.47
N ALA A 146 -0.43 -2.08 -10.14
CA ALA A 146 0.82 -2.78 -10.42
C ALA A 146 0.82 -4.16 -9.74
N GLU A 147 1.43 -5.16 -10.36
CA GLU A 147 1.58 -6.51 -9.80
C GLU A 147 3.03 -6.65 -9.31
N ILE A 148 3.23 -6.70 -7.99
CA ILE A 148 4.56 -6.77 -7.35
C ILE A 148 4.60 -7.96 -6.40
N GLU A 149 5.49 -8.91 -6.70
CA GLU A 149 5.72 -10.11 -5.91
C GLU A 149 6.43 -9.81 -4.56
N GLU A 150 6.72 -10.86 -3.79
CA GLU A 150 7.39 -10.78 -2.48
C GLU A 150 8.89 -10.46 -2.58
N SER A 151 9.48 -10.09 -1.44
CA SER A 151 10.90 -9.71 -1.31
C SER A 151 11.26 -8.50 -2.18
N PHE A 152 10.40 -7.49 -2.20
CA PHE A 152 10.59 -6.27 -2.97
C PHE A 152 11.20 -5.17 -2.09
N PHE A 153 12.26 -4.53 -2.58
CA PHE A 153 12.97 -3.50 -1.86
C PHE A 153 13.17 -2.25 -2.72
N ILE A 154 12.77 -1.09 -2.19
CA ILE A 154 13.07 0.22 -2.78
C ILE A 154 14.06 0.93 -1.85
N ASP A 155 15.27 1.20 -2.35
CA ASP A 155 16.31 1.92 -1.63
C ASP A 155 16.27 3.41 -1.99
N HIS A 156 16.32 4.28 -0.98
CA HIS A 156 16.09 5.74 -1.02
C HIS A 156 14.74 6.20 -1.59
N GLY A 157 14.39 5.76 -2.80
CA GLY A 157 13.05 5.75 -3.37
C GLY A 157 12.52 7.05 -3.98
N THR A 158 13.01 8.24 -3.61
CA THR A 158 12.46 9.49 -4.15
C THR A 158 12.50 9.52 -5.69
N GLY A 159 11.36 9.84 -6.31
CA GLY A 159 11.20 9.91 -7.78
C GLY A 159 10.97 8.56 -8.45
N VAL A 160 10.78 7.47 -7.69
CA VAL A 160 10.34 6.19 -8.26
C VAL A 160 8.90 6.30 -8.75
N VAL A 161 8.63 5.78 -9.96
CA VAL A 161 7.29 5.71 -10.56
C VAL A 161 7.05 4.30 -11.09
N ILE A 162 5.99 3.63 -10.63
CA ILE A 162 5.59 2.29 -11.06
C ILE A 162 4.15 2.34 -11.58
N GLY A 163 3.98 2.16 -12.89
CA GLY A 163 2.70 2.30 -13.57
C GLY A 163 1.70 1.16 -13.33
N GLU A 164 0.44 1.41 -13.69
CA GLU A 164 -0.70 0.51 -13.42
C GLU A 164 -0.52 -0.92 -13.93
N THR A 165 0.09 -1.11 -15.10
CA THR A 165 0.24 -2.43 -15.72
C THR A 165 1.63 -3.04 -15.53
N ALA A 166 2.45 -2.44 -14.66
CA ALA A 166 3.79 -2.96 -14.36
C ALA A 166 3.68 -4.33 -13.66
N VAL A 167 4.56 -5.25 -14.05
CA VAL A 167 4.71 -6.57 -13.41
C VAL A 167 6.15 -6.69 -12.92
N ILE A 168 6.33 -6.88 -11.62
CA ILE A 168 7.62 -6.97 -10.94
C ILE A 168 7.70 -8.31 -10.22
N GLY A 169 8.70 -9.11 -10.59
CA GLY A 169 8.93 -10.44 -10.00
C GLY A 169 9.54 -10.40 -8.59
N LYS A 170 9.84 -11.59 -8.06
CA LYS A 170 10.41 -11.77 -6.71
C LYS A 170 11.84 -11.23 -6.61
N ASN A 171 12.23 -10.79 -5.42
CA ASN A 171 13.61 -10.37 -5.09
C ASN A 171 14.12 -9.19 -5.93
N VAL A 172 13.22 -8.29 -6.33
CA VAL A 172 13.60 -7.10 -7.11
C VAL A 172 13.99 -5.97 -6.16
N LYS A 173 15.09 -5.30 -6.51
CA LYS A 173 15.55 -4.06 -5.87
C LYS A 173 15.44 -2.89 -6.85
N ILE A 174 14.91 -1.77 -6.40
CA ILE A 174 14.80 -0.52 -7.15
C ILE A 174 15.47 0.61 -6.37
N TYR A 175 16.13 1.52 -7.08
CA TYR A 175 16.74 2.74 -6.54
C TYR A 175 15.92 3.99 -6.90
N GLN A 176 16.28 5.13 -6.33
CA GLN A 176 15.65 6.43 -6.59
C GLN A 176 15.54 6.78 -8.09
N GLY A 177 14.48 7.49 -8.47
CA GLY A 177 14.28 8.01 -9.83
C GLY A 177 13.91 6.98 -10.91
N VAL A 178 13.83 5.69 -10.59
CA VAL A 178 13.46 4.65 -11.55
C VAL A 178 12.01 4.80 -12.00
N THR A 179 11.78 4.76 -13.32
CA THR A 179 10.43 4.80 -13.90
C THR A 179 10.13 3.51 -14.65
N LEU A 180 9.10 2.79 -14.20
CA LEU A 180 8.47 1.66 -14.89
C LEU A 180 7.12 2.15 -15.45
N GLY A 181 7.18 2.91 -16.55
CA GLY A 181 6.04 3.60 -17.15
C GLY A 181 5.77 3.19 -18.60
N ALA A 182 4.95 3.99 -19.29
CA ALA A 182 4.60 3.78 -20.69
C ALA A 182 5.43 4.66 -21.64
N LEU A 183 5.57 4.22 -22.89
CA LEU A 183 6.19 5.02 -23.94
C LEU A 183 5.27 6.17 -24.36
N SER A 184 5.81 7.40 -24.37
CA SER A 184 5.18 8.53 -25.05
C SER A 184 5.71 8.61 -26.48
N VAL A 185 5.03 7.95 -27.42
CA VAL A 185 5.37 8.06 -28.85
C VAL A 185 4.71 9.31 -29.42
N LYS A 186 5.48 10.24 -30.00
CA LYS A 186 4.92 11.37 -30.76
C LYS A 186 3.99 10.79 -31.84
N LYS A 187 2.73 11.26 -31.90
CA LYS A 187 1.68 10.82 -32.86
C LYS A 187 2.16 10.67 -34.32
N LYS A 188 3.22 11.38 -34.73
CA LYS A 188 3.80 11.32 -36.08
C LYS A 188 4.46 9.98 -36.45
N LEU A 189 4.75 9.12 -35.47
CA LEU A 189 5.38 7.81 -35.69
C LEU A 189 4.40 6.63 -35.58
N GLN A 190 3.13 6.86 -35.23
CA GLN A 190 2.11 5.80 -35.14
C GLN A 190 1.72 5.21 -36.51
N SER A 191 2.09 5.86 -37.61
CA SER A 191 1.75 5.45 -38.98
C SER A 191 2.89 4.78 -39.73
N ILE A 192 4.02 4.48 -39.09
CA ILE A 192 5.10 3.70 -39.71
C ILE A 192 5.02 2.28 -39.15
N LYS A 193 4.29 1.42 -39.87
CA LYS A 193 4.39 -0.04 -39.76
C LYS A 193 5.35 -0.55 -40.82
#